data_AF-A0A497LB33-F1
#
_entry.id   AF-A0A497LB33-F1
#
_cell.length_a   1.000
_cell.length_b   1.000
_cell.length_c   1.000
_cell.angle_alpha   90.00
_cell.angle_beta   90.00
_cell.angle_gamma   90.00
#
_symmetry.space_group_name_H-M   'P 1'
#
loop_
_entity.id
_entity.type
_entity.pdbx_description
1 polymer ?
#
loop_
_entity_poly.entity_id
_entity_poly.type
_entity_poly.pdbx_seq_one_letter_code
_entity_poly.pdbx_strand_id
1 'polypeptide(L)' 'MIKRTTIILEDDVYEALVRESVRRYGTTKAISKVVNELLRKAFNAKRELLELIYSEKIAKVTEEEFEEFRRELSERFERR' A
#
# COMPACT_ATOMS: atom_id res chain seq x y z
N MET A 1 3.14 12.88 17.47
CA MET A 1 2.21 13.79 18.17
C MET A 1 0.78 13.41 17.80
N ILE A 2 -0.13 13.26 18.77
CA ILE A 2 -1.55 12.92 18.53
C ILE A 2 -2.33 14.22 18.33
N LYS A 3 -3.15 14.29 17.28
CA LYS A 3 -4.08 15.40 17.02
C LYS A 3 -5.50 14.88 17.00
N ARG A 4 -6.42 15.62 17.63
CA ARG A 4 -7.86 15.32 17.58
C ARG A 4 -8.49 16.19 16.49
N THR A 5 -9.20 15.55 15.59
CA THR A 5 -9.86 16.18 14.44
C THR A 5 -11.23 15.56 14.28
N THR A 6 -12.24 16.37 14.00
CA THR A 6 -13.56 15.90 13.58
C THR A 6 -13.54 15.65 12.08
N ILE A 7 -13.95 14.45 11.66
CA ILE A 7 -14.11 14.09 10.25
C ILE A 7 -15.57 13.68 10.03
N ILE A 8 -16.13 14.07 8.90
CA ILE A 8 -17.45 13.60 8.46
C ILE A 8 -17.20 12.38 7.59
N LEU A 9 -17.90 11.28 7.89
CA LEU A 9 -17.82 10.03 7.15
C LEU A 9 -19.20 9.74 6.56
N GLU A 10 -19.23 9.30 5.32
CA GLU A 10 -20.44 8.74 4.72
C GLU A 10 -20.78 7.40 5.40
N ASP A 11 -22.06 7.02 5.37
CA ASP A 11 -22.58 5.89 6.12
C ASP A 11 -21.86 4.57 5.77
N ASP A 12 -21.60 4.35 4.48
CA ASP A 12 -20.89 3.18 3.97
C ASP A 12 -19.42 3.14 4.45
N VAL A 13 -18.75 4.30 4.44
CA VAL A 13 -17.37 4.44 4.93
C VAL A 13 -17.31 4.20 6.44
N TYR A 14 -18.26 4.76 7.19
CA TYR A 14 -18.37 4.53 8.63
C TYR A 14 -18.60 3.05 8.95
N GLU A 15 -19.53 2.40 8.24
CA GLU A 15 -19.83 0.99 8.42
C GLU A 15 -18.59 0.12 8.14
N ALA A 16 -17.88 0.38 7.05
CA ALA A 16 -16.66 -0.34 6.70
C ALA A 16 -15.59 -0.20 7.81
N LEU A 17 -15.41 1.01 8.36
CA LEU A 17 -14.47 1.25 9.45
C LEU A 17 -14.87 0.54 10.76
N VAL A 18 -16.17 0.52 11.08
CA VAL A 18 -16.71 -0.20 12.25
C VAL A 18 -16.45 -1.69 12.12
N ARG A 19 -16.84 -2.29 10.98
CA ARG A 19 -16.64 -3.72 10.70
C ARG A 19 -15.16 -4.09 10.81
N GLU A 20 -14.28 -3.28 10.22
CA GLU A 20 -12.84 -3.52 10.26
C GLU A 20 -12.24 -3.38 11.66
N SER A 21 -12.75 -2.43 12.45
CA SER A 21 -12.31 -2.22 13.85
C SER A 21 -12.68 -3.42 14.73
N VAL A 22 -13.89 -3.95 14.59
CA VAL A 22 -14.33 -5.16 15.29
C VAL A 22 -13.53 -6.37 14.79
N ARG A 23 -13.34 -6.53 13.48
CA ARG A 23 -12.61 -7.66 12.89
C ARG A 23 -11.15 -7.73 13.36
N ARG A 24 -10.43 -6.61 13.41
CA ARG A 24 -9.01 -6.56 13.78
C ARG A 24 -8.76 -6.48 15.28
N TYR A 25 -9.61 -5.76 16.02
CA TYR A 25 -9.34 -5.39 17.41
C TYR A 25 -10.45 -5.77 18.39
N GLY A 26 -11.53 -6.40 17.93
CA GLY A 26 -12.67 -6.79 18.77
C GLY A 26 -13.48 -5.63 19.32
N THR A 27 -13.23 -4.38 18.87
CA THR A 27 -13.91 -3.20 19.41
C THR A 27 -14.06 -2.08 18.38
N THR A 28 -15.19 -1.39 18.44
CA THR A 28 -15.45 -0.17 17.66
C THR A 28 -14.61 1.03 18.13
N LYS A 29 -14.06 0.98 19.35
CA LYS A 29 -13.18 2.04 19.88
C LYS A 29 -11.86 2.16 19.10
N ALA A 30 -11.54 1.18 18.26
CA ALA A 30 -10.34 1.17 17.42
C ALA A 30 -10.49 1.93 16.10
N ILE A 31 -11.64 2.57 15.80
CA ILE A 31 -11.85 3.30 14.53
C ILE A 31 -10.74 4.29 14.24
N SER A 32 -10.34 5.12 15.21
CA SER A 32 -9.25 6.09 15.01
C SER A 32 -7.93 5.43 14.62
N LYS A 33 -7.65 4.24 15.16
CA LYS A 33 -6.45 3.46 14.82
C LYS A 33 -6.55 2.91 13.40
N VAL A 34 -7.68 2.31 13.04
CA VAL A 34 -7.94 1.78 11.69
C VAL A 34 -7.83 2.89 10.63
N VAL A 35 -8.46 4.05 10.86
CA VAL A 35 -8.38 5.21 9.97
C VAL A 35 -6.92 5.63 9.75
N ASN A 36 -6.15 5.78 10.84
CA ASN A 36 -4.73 6.15 10.73
C ASN A 36 -3.91 5.13 9.96
N GLU A 37 -4.12 3.83 10.18
CA GLU A 37 -3.39 2.78 9.47
C GLU A 37 -3.71 2.77 7.97
N LEU A 38 -4.99 2.91 7.61
CA LEU A 38 -5.43 2.96 6.22
C LEU A 38 -4.89 4.21 5.51
N LEU A 39 -4.98 5.38 6.15
CA LEU A 39 -4.45 6.63 5.59
C LEU A 39 -2.93 6.59 5.45
N ARG A 40 -2.20 6.03 6.41
CA ARG A 40 -0.74 5.85 6.30
C ARG A 40 -0.37 4.98 5.10
N LYS A 41 -1.08 3.86 4.90
CA LYS A 41 -0.86 2.98 3.75
C LYS A 41 -1.16 3.72 2.44
N ALA A 42 -2.28 4.43 2.37
CA ALA A 42 -2.67 5.18 1.18
C ALA A 42 -1.68 6.30 0.83
N PHE A 43 -1.23 7.07 1.82
CA PHE A 43 -0.27 8.15 1.60
C PHE A 43 1.14 7.64 1.28
N ASN A 44 1.60 6.57 1.93
CA ASN A 44 2.93 6.01 1.66
C ASN A 44 2.99 5.34 0.30
N ALA A 45 1.99 4.53 -0.08
CA ALA A 45 2.00 3.85 -1.38
C ALA A 45 2.07 4.83 -2.56
N LYS A 46 1.32 5.94 -2.48
CA LYS A 46 1.38 7.00 -3.50
C LYS A 46 2.71 7.74 -3.47
N ARG A 47 3.27 8.02 -2.29
CA ARG A 47 4.53 8.75 -2.15
C ARG A 47 5.71 7.92 -2.63
N GLU A 48 5.82 6.66 -2.21
CA GLU A 48 6.90 5.74 -2.61
C GLU A 48 6.89 5.51 -4.12
N LEU A 49 5.71 5.34 -4.74
CA LEU A 49 5.60 5.20 -6.19
C LEU A 49 6.03 6.49 -6.92
N LEU A 50 5.58 7.66 -6.47
CA LEU A 50 5.99 8.93 -7.07
C LEU A 50 7.49 9.18 -6.90
N GLU A 51 8.04 8.91 -5.71
CA GLU A 51 9.49 8.95 -5.45
C GLU A 51 10.24 8.02 -6.41
N LEU A 52 9.76 6.79 -6.62
CA LEU A 52 10.39 5.84 -7.55
C LEU A 52 10.27 6.29 -9.02
N ILE A 53 9.16 6.93 -9.41
CA ILE A 53 8.97 7.45 -10.77
C ILE A 53 9.95 8.59 -11.05
N TYR A 54 10.09 9.53 -10.11
CA TYR A 54 10.93 10.72 -10.26
C TYR A 54 12.38 10.54 -9.78
N SER A 55 12.71 9.43 -9.13
CA SER A 55 14.08 9.11 -8.75
C SER A 55 14.95 8.94 -9.99
N GLU A 56 16.24 9.20 -9.83
CA GLU A 56 17.24 8.87 -10.84
C GLU A 56 17.10 7.39 -11.23
N LYS A 57 16.81 7.13 -12.51
CA LYS A 57 16.70 5.78 -13.04
C LYS A 57 18.11 5.23 -13.18
N ILE A 58 18.50 4.36 -12.26
CA ILE A 58 19.83 3.71 -12.23
C ILE A 58 20.05 2.73 -13.40
N ALA A 59 18.98 2.34 -14.08
CA ALA A 59 19.03 1.51 -15.27
C ALA A 59 17.92 1.95 -16.24
N LYS A 60 18.25 1.95 -17.53
CA LYS A 60 17.28 2.00 -18.62
C LYS A 60 17.30 0.63 -19.26
N VAL A 61 16.14 0.01 -19.40
CA VAL A 61 16.01 -1.31 -20.01
C VAL A 61 14.96 -1.23 -21.11
N THR A 62 15.23 -1.91 -22.20
CA THR A 62 14.26 -2.13 -23.28
C THR A 62 13.37 -3.33 -22.95
N GLU A 63 12.27 -3.48 -23.69
CA GLU A 63 11.36 -4.61 -23.52
C GLU A 63 12.04 -5.95 -23.84
N GLU A 64 12.90 -5.96 -24.87
CA GLU A 64 13.70 -7.13 -25.26
C GLU A 64 14.66 -7.56 -24.16
N GLU A 65 15.45 -6.63 -23.60
CA GLU A 65 16.39 -6.90 -22.50
C GLU A 65 15.66 -7.41 -21.24
N PHE A 66 14.46 -6.91 -20.97
CA PHE A 66 13.66 -7.37 -19.83
C PHE A 66 13.13 -8.79 -20.03
N GLU A 67 12.64 -9.13 -21.22
CA GLU A 67 12.16 -10.48 -21.53
C GLU A 67 13.29 -11.51 -21.55
N GLU A 68 14.48 -11.14 -22.03
CA GLU A 68 15.67 -11.98 -21.99
C GLU A 68 16.09 -12.26 -20.53
N PHE A 69 16.15 -11.23 -19.69
CA PHE A 69 16.42 -11.35 -18.25
C PHE A 69 15.38 -12.26 -17.54
N ARG A 70 14.09 -12.10 -17.87
CA ARG A 70 13.00 -12.91 -17.29
C ARG A 70 13.13 -14.39 -17.67
N ARG A 71 13.52 -14.68 -18.92
CA ARG A 71 13.77 -16.04 -19.40
C ARG A 71 14.94 -16.68 -18.65
N GLU A 72 16.08 -16.01 -18.56
CA GLU A 72 17.24 -16.52 -17.81
C GLU A 72 16.90 -16.79 -16.34
N LEU A 73 16.15 -15.89 -15.70
CA LEU A 73 15.69 -16.11 -14.33
C LEU A 73 14.82 -17.37 -14.20
N SER A 74 13.85 -17.55 -15.10
CA SER A 74 12.95 -18.72 -15.07
C SER A 74 13.73 -20.04 -15.20
N GLU A 75 14.67 -20.11 -16.15
CA GLU A 75 15.51 -21.30 -16.32
C GLU A 75 16.35 -21.61 -15.07
N ARG A 76 16.82 -20.59 -14.35
CA ARG A 76 17.59 -20.77 -13.11
C ARG A 76 16.73 -21.32 -11.97
N PHE A 77 15.44 -21.00 -11.93
CA PHE A 77 14.51 -21.51 -10.93
C PHE A 77 14.03 -22.93 -11.23
N GLU A 78 13.93 -23.33 -12.50
CA GLU A 78 13.51 -24.69 -12.90
C GLU A 78 14.63 -25.75 -12.75
N ARG A 79 15.90 -25.33 -12.72
CA ARG A 79 17.05 -26.24 -12.54
C ARG A 79 17.37 -26.57 -11.07
N ARG A 80 16.53 -26.16 -10.11
CA ARG A 80 16.73 -26.38 -8.67
C ARG A 80 15.61 -27.23 -8.07
#